data_AF-A0A437MBL0-F1
#
_entry.id   AF-A0A437MBL0-F1
#
_cell.length_a   1.000
_cell.length_b   1.000
_cell.length_c   1.000
_cell.angle_alpha   90.00
_cell.angle_beta   90.00
_cell.angle_gamma   90.00
#
_symmetry.space_group_name_H-M   'P 1'
#
loop_
_entity.id
_entity.type
_entity.pdbx_description
1 polymer ?
#
loop_
_entity_poly.entity_id
_entity_poly.type
_entity_poly.pdbx_seq_one_letter_code
_entity_poly.pdbx_strand_id
1 'polypeptide(L)' 'MFLSTDDFARDHAAFLAKGVRFVREPATHDYGTVAVFADLYGNLWDLIEFAR' A
#
# COMPACT_ATOMS: atom_id res chain seq x y z
N MET A 1 -2.13 -9.10 5.40
CA MET A 1 -2.89 -8.25 6.33
C MET A 1 -3.29 -6.99 5.57
N PHE A 2 -4.34 -6.27 5.97
CA PHE A 2 -4.82 -5.11 5.21
C PHE A 2 -4.68 -3.81 6.02
N LEU A 3 -4.20 -2.77 5.35
CA LEU A 3 -4.15 -1.40 5.84
C LEU A 3 -4.93 -0.53 4.87
N SER A 4 -6.14 -0.12 5.25
CA SER A 4 -6.97 0.75 4.41
C SER A 4 -6.59 2.23 4.61
N THR A 5 -6.60 2.99 3.53
CA THR A 5 -6.38 4.44 3.53
C THR A 5 -7.47 5.18 2.76
N ASP A 6 -7.61 6.49 3.04
CA ASP A 6 -8.47 7.44 2.33
C ASP A 6 -7.76 8.18 1.19
N ASP A 7 -6.43 8.07 1.10
CA ASP A 7 -5.60 8.68 0.05
C ASP A 7 -4.38 7.79 -0.19
N PHE A 8 -4.48 6.92 -1.19
CA PHE A 8 -3.43 5.98 -1.55
C PHE A 8 -2.14 6.68 -1.95
N ALA A 9 -2.24 7.73 -2.76
CA ALA A 9 -1.08 8.41 -3.33
C ALA A 9 -0.24 9.09 -2.24
N ARG A 10 -0.90 9.78 -1.29
CA ARG A 10 -0.25 10.44 -0.15
C ARG A 10 0.49 9.42 0.72
N ASP A 11 -0.18 8.34 1.10
CA ASP A 11 0.37 7.40 2.06
C ASP A 11 1.45 6.52 1.42
N HIS A 12 1.27 6.12 0.16
CA HIS A 12 2.30 5.42 -0.62
C HIS A 12 3.59 6.27 -0.73
N ALA A 13 3.46 7.56 -1.07
CA ALA A 13 4.60 8.47 -1.14
C ALA A 13 5.28 8.67 0.23
N ALA A 14 4.50 8.78 1.31
CA ALA A 14 5.04 8.88 2.67
C ALA A 14 5.80 7.61 3.09
N PHE A 15 5.36 6.44 2.64
CA PHE A 15 6.01 5.15 2.92
C PHE A 15 7.33 5.05 2.16
N LEU A 16 7.35 5.40 0.88
CA LEU A 16 8.57 5.47 0.08
C LEU A 16 9.58 6.46 0.67
N ALA A 17 9.14 7.64 1.10
CA ALA A 17 10.00 8.63 1.74
C ALA A 17 10.62 8.14 3.06
N LYS A 18 9.96 7.20 3.75
CA LYS A 18 10.46 6.53 4.96
C LYS A 18 11.33 5.29 4.64
N GLY A 19 11.58 4.98 3.37
CA GLY A 19 12.38 3.83 2.94
C GLY A 19 11.64 2.50 3.02
N VAL A 20 10.31 2.50 3.12
CA VAL A 20 9.51 1.27 3.05
C VAL A 20 9.63 0.68 1.65
N ARG A 21 9.95 -0.61 1.57
CA ARG A 21 10.06 -1.33 0.31
C ARG A 21 8.74 -1.97 -0.06
N PHE A 22 8.19 -1.58 -1.21
CA PHE A 22 7.09 -2.28 -1.84
C PHE A 22 7.61 -3.50 -2.60
N VAL A 23 6.97 -4.65 -2.36
CA VAL A 23 7.22 -5.92 -3.06
C VAL A 23 6.29 -6.08 -4.27
N ARG A 24 5.14 -5.39 -4.24
CA ARG A 24 4.22 -5.25 -5.37
C ARG A 24 3.91 -3.78 -5.53
N GLU A 25 4.25 -3.24 -6.70
CA GLU A 25 3.92 -1.88 -7.11
C GLU A 25 2.40 -1.64 -7.06
N PRO A 26 1.96 -0.37 -6.92
CA PRO A 26 0.55 -0.02 -6.99
C PRO A 26 -0.15 -0.56 -8.24
N ALA A 27 -1.30 -1.21 -8.03
CA ALA A 27 -2.17 -1.70 -9.07
C ALA A 27 -3.62 -1.28 -8.79
N THR A 28 -4.31 -0.79 -9.82
CA THR A 28 -5.74 -0.44 -9.74
C THR A 28 -6.58 -1.62 -10.19
N HIS A 29 -7.61 -1.91 -9.41
CA HIS A 29 -8.62 -2.93 -9.66
C HIS A 29 -10.03 -2.34 -9.47
N ASP A 30 -11.07 -3.06 -9.89
CA ASP A 30 -12.47 -2.63 -9.76
C ASP A 30 -12.88 -2.31 -8.30
N TYR A 31 -12.20 -2.94 -7.33
CA TYR A 31 -12.45 -2.74 -5.91
C TYR A 31 -11.59 -1.64 -5.27
N GLY A 32 -10.60 -1.09 -5.97
CA GLY A 32 -9.68 -0.10 -5.41
C GLY A 32 -8.24 -0.20 -5.90
N THR A 33 -7.38 0.65 -5.36
CA THR A 33 -5.94 0.65 -5.64
C THR A 33 -5.18 -0.01 -4.50
N VAL A 34 -4.29 -0.96 -4.82
CA VAL A 34 -3.55 -1.76 -3.83
C VAL A 34 -2.06 -1.82 -4.15
N ALA A 35 -1.21 -1.75 -3.12
CA ALA A 35 0.21 -2.11 -3.19
C ALA A 35 0.60 -2.98 -2.00
N VAL A 36 1.67 -3.78 -2.14
CA VAL A 36 2.14 -4.65 -1.06
C VAL A 36 3.52 -4.25 -0.62
N PHE A 37 3.71 -4.07 0.68
CA PHE A 37 5.02 -3.84 1.29
C PHE A 37 5.30 -4.89 2.37
N ALA A 38 6.58 -5.04 2.71
CA ALA A 38 7.02 -5.88 3.83
C ALA A 38 7.35 -4.99 5.04
N ASP A 39 6.89 -5.39 6.23
CA ASP A 39 7.33 -4.77 7.48
C ASP A 39 8.73 -5.26 7.90
N LEU A 40 9.24 -4.76 9.04
CA LEU A 40 10.58 -5.11 9.57
C LEU A 40 10.74 -6.60 9.92
N TYR A 41 9.64 -7.33 10.08
CA TYR A 41 9.62 -8.75 10.39
C TYR A 41 9.36 -9.61 9.15
N GLY A 42 9.22 -9.00 7.97
CA GLY A 42 8.93 -9.68 6.72
C GLY A 42 7.46 -10.01 6.51
N ASN A 43 6.54 -9.53 7.36
CA ASN A 43 5.11 -9.73 7.11
C ASN A 43 4.66 -8.85 5.95
N LEU A 44 3.78 -9.40 5.11
CA LEU A 44 3.23 -8.68 3.96
C LEU A 44 1.93 -7.97 4.31
N TRP A 45 1.89 -6.70 3.91
CA TRP A 45 0.78 -5.80 4.12
C TRP A 45 0.29 -5.22 2.80
N ASP A 46 -1.02 -5.30 2.59
CA ASP A 46 -1.72 -4.66 1.49
C ASP A 46 -2.15 -3.25 1.95
N LEU A 47 -1.52 -2.21 1.42
CA LEU A 47 -2.02 -0.84 1.48
C LEU A 47 -3.13 -0.73 0.43
N ILE A 48 -4.35 -0.38 0.82
CA ILE A 48 -5.50 -0.32 -0.09
C ILE A 48 -6.35 0.93 0.12
N GLU A 49 -6.69 1.60 -0.98
CA GLU A 49 -7.79 2.57 -1.02
C GLU A 49 -8.94 1.93 -1.81
N PHE A 50 -10.10 1.79 -1.16
CA PHE A 50 -11.27 1.20 -1.81
C PHE A 50 -11.91 2.17 -2.78
N ALA A 51 -12.33 1.65 -3.94
CA ALA A 51 -13.18 2.41 -4.85
C ALA A 51 -14.48 2.78 -4.14
N ARG A 52 -14.89 4.05 -4.24
CA ARG A 52 -16.16 4.55 -3.69
C ARG A 52 -17.32 4.32 -4.63
#